data_AF-A0AAE1NPN4-F1
#
_entry.id   AF-A0AAE1NPN4-F1
#
_cell.length_a   1.000
_cell.length_b   1.000
_cell.length_c   1.000
_cell.angle_alpha   90.00
_cell.angle_beta   90.00
_cell.angle_gamma   90.00
#
_symmetry.space_group_name_H-M   'P 1'
#
loop_
_entity.id
_entity.type
_entity.pdbx_description
1 polymer ?
#
loop_
_entity_poly.entity_id
_entity_poly.type
_entity_poly.pdbx_seq_one_letter_code
_entity_poly.pdbx_strand_id
1 'polypeptide(L)'
;MSVYHTDDTGGSRQYNFRRIQTTTIRFQVKAGHDVAICLSSDNEEEPEDMYEIFIGCWEGGESGIRRKKHDDVIRVETPDILSEDEFRTFWIKIQRGTIKVGRSGQRRAFMRYTDPETLLHVTWYGYSTGWGAEGDWVFPDDEDTSSSSSSAMSSSDSEAEDINNLEERPIQYKRPARWVPAAGGYFPRHPVSGGEGPDGEVYVGMAFHEGEFVLGMVVPDQGCCYIPYAGDAISKELYFVLSNPASVTLSWEPCSLGKVPPGALQGGRTGDGESLFIGRVSVDGIVAIGKVHPSHEVCYVPYGGSEHSHKNYEVLCVRNINVKV
;
A
#
# COMPACT_ATOMS: atom_id res chain seq x y z
N MET A 1 -18.31 12.23 6.37
CA MET A 1 -17.97 10.80 6.28
C MET A 1 -19.25 10.02 6.11
N SER A 2 -19.31 9.14 5.12
CA SER A 2 -20.44 8.21 4.97
C SER A 2 -20.45 7.22 6.14
N VAL A 3 -21.63 6.97 6.70
CA VAL A 3 -21.85 5.95 7.72
C VAL A 3 -22.55 4.77 7.06
N TYR A 4 -21.99 3.58 7.22
CA TYR A 4 -22.54 2.33 6.69
C TYR A 4 -23.10 1.52 7.86
N HIS A 5 -24.32 1.02 7.72
CA HIS A 5 -24.98 0.25 8.77
C HIS A 5 -24.93 -1.24 8.46
N THR A 6 -24.81 -2.07 9.49
CA THR A 6 -24.99 -3.52 9.42
C THR A 6 -25.99 -3.95 10.49
N ASP A 7 -26.99 -4.73 10.08
CA ASP A 7 -28.01 -5.30 10.97
C ASP A 7 -27.48 -6.53 11.74
N ASP A 8 -28.25 -7.01 12.71
CA ASP A 8 -28.05 -8.31 13.34
C ASP A 8 -28.21 -9.44 12.32
N THR A 9 -27.10 -10.11 12.00
CA THR A 9 -27.09 -11.24 11.05
C THR A 9 -27.24 -12.60 11.73
N GLY A 10 -27.39 -12.63 13.06
CA GLY A 10 -27.54 -13.85 13.84
C GLY A 10 -26.36 -14.81 13.63
N GLY A 11 -26.66 -16.07 13.30
CA GLY A 11 -25.66 -17.13 13.14
C GLY A 11 -25.03 -17.20 11.75
N SER A 12 -25.61 -16.50 10.77
CA SER A 12 -25.17 -16.49 9.37
C SER A 12 -24.69 -15.10 9.01
N ARG A 13 -23.37 -14.89 9.06
CA ARG A 13 -22.78 -13.58 8.78
C ARG A 13 -22.98 -13.18 7.32
N GLN A 14 -23.49 -11.97 7.11
CA GLN A 14 -23.58 -11.35 5.80
C GLN A 14 -22.55 -10.23 5.70
N TYR A 15 -21.59 -10.38 4.80
CA TYR A 15 -20.50 -9.42 4.65
C TYR A 15 -20.77 -8.41 3.55
N ASN A 16 -20.53 -7.15 3.88
CA ASN A 16 -20.44 -6.09 2.88
C ASN A 16 -18.99 -5.99 2.42
N PHE A 17 -18.71 -6.34 1.17
CA PHE A 17 -17.34 -6.42 0.66
C PHE A 17 -16.83 -5.09 0.10
N ARG A 18 -15.56 -4.84 0.38
CA ARG A 18 -14.80 -3.70 -0.08
C ARG A 18 -13.43 -4.17 -0.58
N ARG A 19 -12.93 -3.54 -1.63
CA ARG A 19 -11.60 -3.86 -2.15
C ARG A 19 -10.53 -3.33 -1.20
N ILE A 20 -9.49 -4.13 -0.94
CA ILE A 20 -8.36 -3.70 -0.13
C ILE A 20 -7.56 -2.68 -0.93
N GLN A 21 -7.60 -1.43 -0.47
CA GLN A 21 -6.90 -0.31 -1.07
C GLN A 21 -5.58 0.00 -0.38
N THR A 22 -5.08 -0.72 0.63
CA THR A 22 -3.69 -0.57 1.09
C THR A 22 -3.29 -1.81 1.88
N THR A 23 -2.02 -1.92 2.30
CA THR A 23 -1.60 -2.96 3.27
C THR A 23 -2.22 -2.78 4.66
N THR A 24 -2.97 -1.70 4.91
CA THR A 24 -3.65 -1.42 6.17
C THR A 24 -5.10 -1.02 5.93
N ILE A 25 -6.03 -1.87 6.37
CA ILE A 25 -7.46 -1.53 6.42
C ILE A 25 -7.68 -0.69 7.68
N ARG A 26 -8.35 0.44 7.55
CA ARG A 26 -8.74 1.31 8.67
C ARG A 26 -10.24 1.48 8.67
N PHE A 27 -10.83 1.37 9.86
CA PHE A 27 -12.26 1.57 10.04
C PHE A 27 -12.52 2.08 11.44
N GLN A 28 -13.64 2.77 11.59
CA GLN A 28 -14.26 3.06 12.86
C GLN A 28 -15.56 2.28 12.93
N VAL A 29 -15.87 1.76 14.10
CA VAL A 29 -17.13 1.04 14.33
C VAL A 29 -17.70 1.45 15.68
N LYS A 30 -19.02 1.64 15.72
CA LYS A 30 -19.83 1.82 16.93
C LYS A 30 -20.80 0.67 16.97
N ALA A 31 -20.59 -0.26 17.91
CA ALA A 31 -21.34 -1.49 18.09
C ALA A 31 -21.13 -1.96 19.55
N GLY A 32 -22.14 -2.56 20.17
CA GLY A 32 -22.00 -3.07 21.55
C GLY A 32 -21.02 -4.26 21.66
N HIS A 33 -21.00 -5.12 20.64
CA HIS A 33 -20.21 -6.34 20.55
C HIS A 33 -20.24 -6.91 19.12
N ASP A 34 -19.55 -8.03 18.90
CA ASP A 34 -19.74 -8.93 17.77
C ASP A 34 -19.38 -8.37 16.39
N VAL A 35 -18.27 -7.64 16.31
CA VAL A 35 -17.73 -7.10 15.05
C VAL A 35 -16.90 -8.15 14.31
N ALA A 36 -17.11 -8.24 12.99
CA ALA A 36 -16.44 -9.19 12.12
C ALA A 36 -15.83 -8.53 10.88
N ILE A 37 -14.59 -8.89 10.55
CA ILE A 37 -13.95 -8.57 9.28
C ILE A 37 -13.55 -9.87 8.58
N CYS A 38 -14.04 -10.09 7.36
CA CYS A 38 -13.59 -11.17 6.48
C CYS A 38 -12.43 -10.66 5.61
N LEU A 39 -11.43 -11.49 5.36
CA LEU A 39 -10.35 -11.26 4.40
C LEU A 39 -10.34 -12.41 3.39
N SER A 40 -10.47 -12.09 2.09
CA SER A 40 -10.63 -13.06 1.01
C SER A 40 -9.92 -12.62 -0.28
N SER A 41 -9.73 -13.57 -1.21
CA SER A 41 -9.22 -13.33 -2.56
C SER A 41 -10.24 -12.68 -3.50
N ASP A 42 -11.52 -12.83 -3.19
CA ASP A 42 -12.69 -12.42 -3.98
C ASP A 42 -13.76 -11.79 -3.07
N ASN A 43 -14.88 -11.39 -3.65
CA ASN A 43 -16.03 -10.80 -2.95
C ASN A 43 -17.26 -11.71 -2.96
N GLU A 44 -17.06 -13.02 -2.99
CA GLU A 44 -18.16 -13.97 -2.87
C GLU A 44 -18.83 -13.85 -1.51
N GLU A 45 -20.15 -14.05 -1.44
CA GLU A 45 -20.92 -13.91 -0.19
C GLU A 45 -20.45 -14.88 0.90
N GLU A 46 -19.97 -16.07 0.51
CA GLU A 46 -19.39 -17.07 1.39
C GLU A 46 -18.06 -17.62 0.86
N PRO A 47 -16.95 -16.91 1.04
CA PRO A 47 -15.65 -17.37 0.51
C PRO A 47 -15.19 -18.65 1.21
N GLU A 48 -14.73 -19.64 0.44
CA GLU A 48 -14.22 -20.91 1.00
C GLU A 48 -12.84 -20.75 1.67
N ASP A 49 -11.97 -19.92 1.10
CA ASP A 49 -10.64 -19.62 1.63
C ASP A 49 -10.57 -18.20 2.17
N MET A 50 -10.83 -18.05 3.47
CA MET A 50 -10.86 -16.75 4.14
C MET A 50 -10.26 -16.76 5.53
N TYR A 51 -9.93 -15.55 5.97
CA TYR A 51 -9.68 -15.24 7.38
C TYR A 51 -10.83 -14.42 7.94
N GLU A 52 -11.34 -14.82 9.10
CA GLU A 52 -12.26 -14.00 9.87
C GLU A 52 -11.53 -13.39 11.06
N ILE A 53 -11.65 -12.09 11.22
CA ILE A 53 -11.17 -11.33 12.36
C ILE A 53 -12.39 -10.92 13.17
N PHE A 54 -12.41 -11.34 14.43
CA PHE A 54 -13.45 -11.07 15.41
C PHE A 54 -12.95 -10.00 16.38
N ILE A 55 -13.75 -8.99 16.66
CA ILE A 55 -13.43 -7.93 17.62
C ILE A 55 -14.60 -7.79 18.61
N GLY A 56 -14.33 -7.93 19.90
CA GLY A 56 -15.35 -7.84 20.95
C GLY A 56 -16.48 -8.85 20.76
N CYS A 57 -16.13 -10.09 20.40
CA CYS A 57 -17.02 -11.23 20.34
C CYS A 57 -17.01 -12.01 21.67
N TRP A 58 -17.74 -13.14 21.71
CA TRP A 58 -17.83 -14.04 22.88
C TRP A 58 -18.16 -13.25 24.16
N GLU A 59 -19.42 -12.80 24.25
CA GLU A 59 -19.92 -11.96 25.35
C GLU A 59 -19.29 -10.54 25.39
N GLY A 60 -18.68 -10.10 24.28
CA GLY A 60 -18.07 -8.77 24.18
C GLY A 60 -16.62 -8.70 24.69
N GLY A 61 -16.14 -9.78 25.32
CA GLY A 61 -14.89 -9.79 26.08
C GLY A 61 -13.66 -10.26 25.30
N GLU A 62 -13.80 -10.82 24.10
CA GLU A 62 -12.69 -11.44 23.38
C GLU A 62 -12.62 -11.03 21.91
N SER A 63 -11.43 -11.14 21.34
CA SER A 63 -11.16 -10.96 19.92
C SER A 63 -10.40 -12.18 19.41
N GLY A 64 -10.57 -12.52 18.14
CA GLY A 64 -9.92 -13.69 17.57
C GLY A 64 -9.65 -13.59 16.07
N ILE A 65 -8.84 -14.50 15.57
CA ILE A 65 -8.69 -14.74 14.13
C ILE A 65 -9.00 -16.21 13.88
N ARG A 66 -9.81 -16.49 12.87
CA ARG A 66 -10.15 -17.83 12.39
C ARG A 66 -9.72 -17.98 10.95
N ARG A 67 -9.33 -19.18 10.57
CA ARG A 67 -9.05 -19.55 9.18
C ARG A 67 -10.06 -20.58 8.70
N LYS A 68 -10.61 -20.40 7.49
CA LYS A 68 -11.45 -21.38 6.78
C LYS A 68 -12.58 -22.00 7.65
N LYS A 69 -13.59 -21.25 8.11
CA LYS A 69 -14.76 -21.75 8.92
C LYS A 69 -14.47 -22.85 9.98
N HIS A 70 -13.22 -23.02 10.42
CA HIS A 70 -12.71 -24.07 11.31
C HIS A 70 -12.29 -23.45 12.66
N ASP A 71 -11.34 -24.06 13.36
CA ASP A 71 -10.86 -23.60 14.66
C ASP A 71 -10.21 -22.20 14.61
N ASP A 72 -10.35 -21.47 15.71
CA ASP A 72 -9.72 -20.17 15.91
C ASP A 72 -8.20 -20.33 15.99
N VAL A 73 -7.46 -19.63 15.13
CA VAL A 73 -5.98 -19.65 15.12
C VAL A 73 -5.37 -18.77 16.21
N ILE A 74 -6.15 -17.81 16.72
CA ILE A 74 -5.82 -17.02 17.90
C ILE A 74 -7.09 -16.50 18.57
N ARG A 75 -7.07 -16.42 19.91
CA ARG A 75 -8.03 -15.70 20.73
C ARG A 75 -7.28 -14.87 21.77
N VAL A 76 -7.79 -13.69 22.07
CA VAL A 76 -7.20 -12.74 23.01
C VAL A 76 -8.33 -12.06 23.79
N GLU A 77 -8.16 -11.96 25.11
CA GLU A 77 -9.05 -11.17 25.96
C GLU A 77 -8.92 -9.67 25.61
N THR A 78 -10.05 -9.06 25.31
CA THR A 78 -10.17 -7.67 24.90
C THR A 78 -11.43 -7.05 25.55
N PRO A 79 -11.51 -6.99 26.88
CA PRO A 79 -12.65 -6.39 27.56
C PRO A 79 -12.78 -4.92 27.15
N ASP A 80 -14.03 -4.46 27.03
CA ASP A 80 -14.37 -3.09 26.65
C ASP A 80 -13.64 -2.65 25.38
N ILE A 81 -13.51 -3.51 24.37
CA ILE A 81 -12.85 -3.12 23.11
C ILE A 81 -13.80 -2.36 22.18
N LEU A 82 -15.09 -2.70 22.19
CA LEU A 82 -16.17 -2.03 21.46
C LEU A 82 -17.00 -1.10 22.36
N SER A 83 -17.91 -0.33 21.76
CA SER A 83 -18.83 0.57 22.46
C SER A 83 -20.06 0.86 21.59
N GLU A 84 -21.24 0.79 22.20
CA GLU A 84 -22.51 1.19 21.58
C GLU A 84 -22.69 2.73 21.52
N ASP A 85 -21.98 3.48 22.36
CA ASP A 85 -22.13 4.92 22.52
C ASP A 85 -21.17 5.74 21.61
N GLU A 86 -20.01 5.18 21.29
CA GLU A 86 -18.96 5.90 20.56
C GLU A 86 -18.30 5.08 19.45
N PHE A 87 -17.88 5.77 18.38
CA PHE A 87 -17.04 5.17 17.36
C PHE A 87 -15.64 4.88 17.90
N ARG A 88 -15.19 3.65 17.68
CA ARG A 88 -13.83 3.23 18.01
C ARG A 88 -13.07 2.86 16.77
N THR A 89 -11.84 3.36 16.68
CA THR A 89 -11.02 3.22 15.48
C THR A 89 -10.08 2.02 15.59
N PHE A 90 -10.07 1.19 14.56
CA PHE A 90 -9.24 0.00 14.43
C PHE A 90 -8.41 0.02 13.14
N TRP A 91 -7.37 -0.80 13.13
CA TRP A 91 -6.56 -1.06 11.95
C TRP A 91 -6.23 -2.55 11.84
N ILE A 92 -6.26 -3.06 10.61
CA ILE A 92 -5.80 -4.40 10.25
C ILE A 92 -4.67 -4.23 9.24
N LYS A 93 -3.46 -4.67 9.59
CA LYS A 93 -2.29 -4.63 8.71
C LYS A 93 -2.00 -6.02 8.17
N ILE A 94 -1.92 -6.13 6.85
CA ILE A 94 -1.60 -7.36 6.11
C ILE A 94 -0.29 -7.10 5.38
N GLN A 95 0.79 -7.75 5.82
CA GLN A 95 2.13 -7.53 5.25
C GLN A 95 3.00 -8.76 5.47
N ARG A 96 3.72 -9.20 4.42
CA ARG A 96 4.69 -10.32 4.47
C ARG A 96 4.08 -11.56 5.13
N GLY A 97 2.88 -11.94 4.73
CA GLY A 97 2.24 -13.13 5.28
C GLY A 97 1.76 -12.99 6.72
N THR A 98 1.55 -11.77 7.23
CA THR A 98 1.14 -11.55 8.63
C THR A 98 -0.08 -10.65 8.71
N ILE A 99 -1.10 -11.07 9.46
CA ILE A 99 -2.22 -10.24 9.92
C ILE A 99 -1.84 -9.66 11.29
N LYS A 100 -1.96 -8.34 11.45
CA LYS A 100 -1.90 -7.66 12.75
C LYS A 100 -3.15 -6.80 12.93
N VAL A 101 -3.78 -6.90 14.09
CA VAL A 101 -4.99 -6.12 14.42
C VAL A 101 -4.71 -5.24 15.62
N GLY A 102 -5.04 -3.96 15.52
CA GLY A 102 -4.81 -3.00 16.60
C GLY A 102 -5.85 -1.90 16.65
N ARG A 103 -5.85 -1.16 17.77
CA ARG A 103 -6.72 -0.01 18.02
C ARG A 103 -5.93 1.29 17.80
N SER A 104 -6.59 2.32 17.31
CA SER A 104 -5.98 3.66 17.18
C SER A 104 -5.53 4.17 18.55
N GLY A 105 -4.39 4.86 18.59
CA GLY A 105 -3.76 5.32 19.84
C GLY A 105 -2.98 4.25 20.61
N GLN A 106 -3.14 2.96 20.29
CA GLN A 106 -2.38 1.88 20.93
C GLN A 106 -1.13 1.51 20.12
N ARG A 107 0.00 1.35 20.82
CA ARG A 107 1.31 1.07 20.19
C ARG A 107 1.49 -0.37 19.73
N ARG A 108 0.77 -1.32 20.32
CA ARG A 108 0.88 -2.76 20.03
C ARG A 108 -0.40 -3.26 19.37
N ALA A 109 -0.24 -4.15 18.39
CA ALA A 109 -1.34 -4.98 17.93
C ALA A 109 -1.83 -5.83 19.11
N PHE A 110 -3.14 -5.95 19.31
CA PHE A 110 -3.71 -6.87 20.28
C PHE A 110 -3.87 -8.28 19.69
N MET A 111 -3.86 -8.44 18.36
CA MET A 111 -3.77 -9.75 17.70
C MET A 111 -2.68 -9.76 16.61
N ARG A 112 -2.01 -10.91 16.46
CA ARG A 112 -1.03 -11.18 15.41
C ARG A 112 -1.08 -12.65 14.99
N TYR A 113 -1.22 -12.91 13.70
CA TYR A 113 -1.17 -14.24 13.12
C TYR A 113 -0.34 -14.24 11.83
N THR A 114 0.44 -15.29 11.58
CA THR A 114 1.36 -15.38 10.43
C THR A 114 1.05 -16.63 9.62
N ASP A 115 0.81 -16.43 8.33
CA ASP A 115 0.58 -17.45 7.31
C ASP A 115 1.16 -16.98 5.97
N PRO A 116 2.44 -17.29 5.70
CA PRO A 116 3.16 -16.77 4.54
C PRO A 116 2.66 -17.27 3.19
N GLU A 117 1.98 -18.41 3.14
CA GLU A 117 1.60 -19.06 1.89
C GLU A 117 0.30 -18.50 1.33
N THR A 118 -0.68 -18.16 2.17
CA THR A 118 -2.03 -17.78 1.70
C THR A 118 -2.38 -16.31 1.87
N LEU A 119 -1.72 -15.59 2.78
CA LEU A 119 -1.98 -14.16 2.99
C LEU A 119 -1.40 -13.24 1.90
N LEU A 120 -0.75 -13.80 0.88
CA LEU A 120 -0.26 -13.06 -0.29
C LEU A 120 -1.36 -12.73 -1.30
N HIS A 121 -2.50 -13.42 -1.24
CA HIS A 121 -3.55 -13.36 -2.26
C HIS A 121 -4.84 -12.63 -1.81
N VAL A 122 -4.85 -12.04 -0.61
CA VAL A 122 -6.02 -11.31 -0.10
C VAL A 122 -6.17 -9.99 -0.84
N THR A 123 -7.31 -9.79 -1.51
CA THR A 123 -7.60 -8.54 -2.26
C THR A 123 -8.90 -7.86 -1.83
N TRP A 124 -9.73 -8.52 -1.02
CA TRP A 124 -11.00 -8.00 -0.50
C TRP A 124 -11.09 -8.13 1.01
N TYR A 125 -11.87 -7.24 1.61
CA TYR A 125 -12.33 -7.38 2.98
C TYR A 125 -13.85 -7.18 3.08
N GLY A 126 -14.51 -8.04 3.84
CA GLY A 126 -15.91 -7.93 4.20
C GLY A 126 -16.06 -7.35 5.60
N TYR A 127 -17.07 -6.53 5.86
CA TYR A 127 -17.42 -6.09 7.21
C TYR A 127 -18.86 -6.48 7.55
N SER A 128 -19.08 -6.87 8.81
CA SER A 128 -20.38 -7.32 9.32
C SER A 128 -20.44 -7.26 10.84
N THR A 129 -21.65 -7.19 11.39
CA THR A 129 -21.93 -7.46 12.80
C THR A 129 -22.61 -8.82 12.96
N GLY A 130 -22.33 -9.47 14.08
CA GLY A 130 -22.76 -10.84 14.40
C GLY A 130 -23.99 -10.89 15.30
N TRP A 131 -24.01 -11.89 16.18
CA TRP A 131 -25.19 -12.35 16.89
C TRP A 131 -25.70 -11.32 17.89
N GLY A 132 -26.90 -10.77 17.63
CA GLY A 132 -27.52 -9.76 18.49
C GLY A 132 -26.88 -8.38 18.37
N ALA A 133 -25.99 -8.18 17.41
CA ALA A 133 -25.22 -6.96 17.24
C ALA A 133 -25.61 -6.22 15.96
N GLU A 134 -25.89 -4.93 16.10
CA GLU A 134 -25.91 -3.98 14.99
C GLU A 134 -24.72 -3.03 15.10
N GLY A 135 -24.32 -2.44 13.98
CA GLY A 135 -23.12 -1.60 13.95
C GLY A 135 -23.17 -0.51 12.91
N ASP A 136 -22.70 0.67 13.31
CA ASP A 136 -22.40 1.77 12.40
C ASP A 136 -20.90 1.80 12.10
N TRP A 137 -20.55 1.92 10.83
CA TRP A 137 -19.19 1.85 10.33
C TRP A 137 -18.81 3.12 9.59
N VAL A 138 -17.59 3.59 9.82
CA VAL A 138 -16.99 4.71 9.09
C VAL A 138 -15.63 4.28 8.58
N PHE A 139 -15.41 4.44 7.28
CA PHE A 139 -14.13 4.14 6.68
C PHE A 139 -13.47 5.45 6.23
N PRO A 140 -12.28 5.78 6.74
CA PRO A 140 -11.61 7.05 6.45
C PRO A 140 -11.27 7.24 4.96
N ASP A 141 -11.22 6.17 4.18
CA ASP A 141 -10.84 6.21 2.77
C ASP A 141 -12.01 6.64 1.85
N ASP A 142 -13.25 6.77 2.37
CA ASP A 142 -14.44 7.17 1.58
C ASP A 142 -14.55 8.67 1.30
N GLU A 143 -13.79 9.54 2.00
CA GLU A 143 -13.84 10.99 1.78
C GLU A 143 -12.92 11.50 0.66
N ASP A 144 -12.08 10.66 0.08
CA ASP A 144 -11.18 11.07 -1.01
C ASP A 144 -11.88 11.18 -2.39
N THR A 145 -13.22 11.04 -2.47
CA THR A 145 -14.01 11.21 -3.72
C THR A 145 -14.68 12.59 -3.87
N SER A 146 -14.61 13.46 -2.86
CA SER A 146 -15.00 14.87 -3.04
C SER A 146 -14.29 15.78 -2.05
N SER A 147 -13.52 16.72 -2.59
CA SER A 147 -12.77 17.77 -1.89
C SER A 147 -11.44 17.35 -1.27
N SER A 148 -10.38 17.74 -1.96
CA SER A 148 -9.04 17.98 -1.47
C SER A 148 -9.02 18.62 -0.07
N SER A 149 -8.49 17.94 0.94
CA SER A 149 -7.45 18.46 1.86
C SER A 149 -7.05 17.47 2.95
N SER A 150 -5.73 17.23 2.97
CA SER A 150 -4.88 16.59 3.98
C SER A 150 -5.40 16.45 5.42
N SER A 151 -5.22 15.27 6.02
CA SER A 151 -4.52 15.14 7.31
C SER A 151 -3.88 13.76 7.50
N ALA A 152 -2.71 13.77 8.14
CA ALA A 152 -1.72 12.70 8.20
C ALA A 152 -2.04 11.60 9.24
N MET A 153 -1.51 10.37 9.07
CA MET A 153 -0.80 9.63 10.15
C MET A 153 -0.04 8.39 9.62
N SER A 154 1.29 8.53 9.70
CA SER A 154 2.37 7.61 10.09
C SER A 154 2.40 6.14 9.63
N SER A 155 3.50 5.78 8.94
CA SER A 155 4.03 4.41 8.88
C SER A 155 5.56 4.47 8.87
N SER A 156 6.18 3.66 9.73
CA SER A 156 7.63 3.45 9.81
C SER A 156 7.91 1.97 9.90
N ASP A 157 8.77 1.47 9.00
CA ASP A 157 9.45 0.18 9.02
C ASP A 157 10.95 0.51 8.79
N SER A 158 11.98 -0.03 9.45
CA SER A 158 12.15 -0.84 10.67
C SER A 158 13.65 -1.17 10.71
N GLU A 159 14.45 -0.57 11.61
CA GLU A 159 15.77 -1.08 12.05
C GLU A 159 16.06 -0.51 13.45
N ALA A 160 15.60 -1.21 14.48
CA ALA A 160 16.09 -1.16 15.87
C ALA A 160 15.25 -2.15 16.70
N GLU A 161 15.38 -3.45 16.44
CA GLU A 161 15.25 -4.41 17.54
C GLU A 161 16.64 -4.52 18.17
N ASP A 162 16.95 -3.54 19.02
CA ASP A 162 17.86 -3.60 20.19
C ASP A 162 18.25 -2.19 20.64
N ILE A 163 17.28 -1.40 21.13
CA ILE A 163 17.57 -0.31 22.08
C ILE A 163 16.41 -0.22 23.08
N ASN A 164 16.28 -1.24 23.93
CA ASN A 164 15.34 -1.25 25.05
C ASN A 164 15.79 -0.32 26.21
N ASN A 165 16.21 0.93 25.95
CA ASN A 165 16.47 1.93 27.01
C ASN A 165 16.74 3.38 26.54
N LEU A 166 15.98 3.91 25.58
CA LEU A 166 15.94 5.37 25.36
C LEU A 166 14.49 5.83 25.27
N GLU A 167 14.00 6.46 26.34
CA GLU A 167 12.62 6.92 26.53
C GLU A 167 12.22 8.13 25.66
N GLU A 168 13.08 8.60 24.75
CA GLU A 168 12.73 9.59 23.74
C GLU A 168 13.14 9.08 22.36
N ARG A 169 12.15 8.87 21.47
CA ARG A 169 12.47 8.56 20.06
C ARG A 169 13.14 9.79 19.43
N PRO A 170 14.32 9.65 18.81
CA PRO A 170 14.94 10.77 18.11
C PRO A 170 14.03 11.27 16.98
N ILE A 171 14.15 12.55 16.64
CA ILE A 171 13.42 13.18 15.53
C ILE A 171 13.59 12.30 14.29
N GLN A 172 12.48 11.79 13.78
CA GLN A 172 12.51 10.89 12.62
C GLN A 172 12.57 11.72 11.34
N TYR A 173 13.70 11.63 10.62
CA TYR A 173 13.84 12.23 9.30
C TYR A 173 12.77 11.67 8.35
N LYS A 174 12.00 12.56 7.70
CA LYS A 174 11.03 12.17 6.68
C LYS A 174 11.77 11.86 5.38
N ARG A 175 11.57 10.67 4.84
CA ARG A 175 12.15 10.29 3.55
C ARG A 175 11.49 11.07 2.40
N PRO A 176 12.26 11.55 1.42
CA PRO A 176 11.76 12.19 0.21
C PRO A 176 10.67 11.41 -0.54
N ALA A 177 10.84 10.09 -0.62
CA ALA A 177 9.93 9.17 -1.27
C ALA A 177 10.08 7.75 -0.70
N ARG A 178 9.15 6.85 -1.02
CA ARG A 178 9.19 5.44 -0.61
C ARG A 178 8.58 4.53 -1.67
N TRP A 179 9.10 3.32 -1.78
CA TRP A 179 8.50 2.26 -2.58
C TRP A 179 7.41 1.56 -1.78
N VAL A 180 6.21 1.43 -2.35
CA VAL A 180 5.07 0.77 -1.72
C VAL A 180 4.63 -0.40 -2.58
N PRO A 181 4.52 -1.63 -2.04
CA PRO A 181 4.01 -2.78 -2.78
C PRO A 181 2.62 -2.48 -3.37
N ALA A 182 2.40 -2.93 -4.60
CA ALA A 182 1.15 -2.78 -5.33
C ALA A 182 0.96 -3.91 -6.35
N ALA A 183 -0.30 -4.13 -6.75
CA ALA A 183 -0.68 -5.11 -7.75
C ALA A 183 -2.03 -4.75 -8.38
N GLY A 184 -2.29 -5.21 -9.60
CA GLY A 184 -3.63 -5.15 -10.23
C GLY A 184 -4.20 -3.73 -10.33
N GLY A 185 -3.36 -2.72 -10.58
CA GLY A 185 -3.76 -1.32 -10.76
C GLY A 185 -3.93 -0.55 -9.45
N TYR A 186 -3.50 -1.11 -8.33
CA TYR A 186 -3.55 -0.45 -7.03
C TYR A 186 -2.44 0.62 -6.87
N PHE A 187 -2.75 1.78 -6.26
CA PHE A 187 -1.80 2.87 -6.00
C PHE A 187 -1.75 3.25 -4.52
N PRO A 188 -0.55 3.50 -3.96
CA PRO A 188 -0.41 4.10 -2.63
C PRO A 188 -0.89 5.56 -2.64
N ARG A 189 -1.22 6.11 -1.46
CA ARG A 189 -1.44 7.56 -1.30
C ARG A 189 -0.25 8.36 -1.86
N HIS A 190 -0.54 9.38 -2.66
CA HIS A 190 0.43 10.27 -3.33
C HIS A 190 1.45 9.52 -4.21
N PRO A 191 1.00 8.78 -5.24
CA PRO A 191 1.92 8.16 -6.19
C PRO A 191 2.66 9.24 -6.98
N VAL A 192 3.92 8.99 -7.31
CA VAL A 192 4.71 9.92 -8.11
C VAL A 192 4.33 9.74 -9.57
N SER A 193 3.64 10.73 -10.12
CA SER A 193 3.30 10.81 -11.54
C SER A 193 4.54 10.90 -12.41
N GLY A 194 4.59 10.06 -13.43
CA GLY A 194 5.51 10.22 -14.55
C GLY A 194 5.02 11.24 -15.56
N GLY A 195 3.72 11.36 -15.74
CA GLY A 195 3.06 12.18 -16.74
C GLY A 195 1.94 11.42 -17.44
N GLU A 196 1.43 11.98 -18.53
CA GLU A 196 0.34 11.38 -19.32
C GLU A 196 0.91 10.36 -20.33
N GLY A 197 0.42 9.12 -20.23
CA GLY A 197 0.61 8.06 -21.21
C GLY A 197 -0.52 8.02 -22.25
N PRO A 198 -0.54 7.03 -23.16
CA PRO A 198 -1.55 6.95 -24.22
C PRO A 198 -2.98 6.74 -23.69
N ASP A 199 -3.09 5.97 -22.61
CA ASP A 199 -4.36 5.56 -22.01
C ASP A 199 -4.66 6.31 -20.70
N GLY A 200 -3.86 7.31 -20.33
CA GLY A 200 -4.00 8.05 -19.08
C GLY A 200 -2.69 8.21 -18.31
N GLU A 201 -2.78 8.73 -17.10
CA GLU A 201 -1.61 9.02 -16.27
C GLU A 201 -0.83 7.75 -15.90
N VAL A 202 0.50 7.82 -16.01
CA VAL A 202 1.41 6.73 -15.66
C VAL A 202 2.25 7.09 -14.44
N TYR A 203 2.64 6.08 -13.66
CA TYR A 203 3.31 6.29 -12.37
C TYR A 203 4.66 5.59 -12.29
N VAL A 204 5.57 6.16 -11.50
CA VAL A 204 6.91 5.59 -11.28
C VAL A 204 6.78 4.26 -10.53
N GLY A 205 7.23 3.19 -11.19
CA GLY A 205 7.17 1.84 -10.65
C GLY A 205 8.53 1.14 -10.61
N MET A 206 8.55 -0.01 -9.94
CA MET A 206 9.61 -1.01 -10.11
C MET A 206 9.05 -2.41 -9.87
N ALA A 207 9.65 -3.42 -10.48
CA ALA A 207 9.24 -4.81 -10.29
C ALA A 207 10.45 -5.74 -10.22
N PHE A 208 10.28 -6.88 -9.55
CA PHE A 208 11.32 -7.89 -9.42
C PHE A 208 11.38 -8.76 -10.68
N HIS A 209 12.56 -8.88 -11.29
CA HIS A 209 12.80 -9.68 -12.49
C HIS A 209 14.22 -10.25 -12.44
N GLU A 210 14.35 -11.57 -12.62
CA GLU A 210 15.63 -12.29 -12.69
C GLU A 210 16.63 -11.99 -11.55
N GLY A 211 16.14 -11.81 -10.31
CA GLY A 211 17.00 -11.57 -9.15
C GLY A 211 17.21 -10.09 -8.82
N GLU A 212 16.74 -9.19 -9.68
CA GLU A 212 16.96 -7.75 -9.54
C GLU A 212 15.64 -6.98 -9.49
N PHE A 213 15.67 -5.77 -8.93
CA PHE A 213 14.55 -4.84 -9.04
C PHE A 213 14.79 -3.84 -10.16
N VAL A 214 13.89 -3.81 -11.13
CA VAL A 214 14.01 -3.00 -12.34
C VAL A 214 12.99 -1.87 -12.30
N LEU A 215 13.45 -0.63 -12.51
CA LEU A 215 12.58 0.55 -12.61
C LEU A 215 11.74 0.49 -13.89
N GLY A 216 10.50 0.95 -13.79
CA GLY A 216 9.56 0.92 -14.89
C GLY A 216 8.38 1.86 -14.70
N MET A 217 7.35 1.60 -15.49
CA MET A 217 6.17 2.43 -15.62
C MET A 217 4.93 1.63 -15.20
N VAL A 218 4.16 2.13 -14.24
CA VAL A 218 2.88 1.55 -13.86
C VAL A 218 1.79 2.15 -14.72
N VAL A 219 0.99 1.28 -15.33
CA VAL A 219 -0.17 1.63 -16.15
C VAL A 219 -1.43 1.18 -15.40
N PRO A 220 -2.14 2.11 -14.72
CA PRO A 220 -3.33 1.83 -13.90
C PRO A 220 -4.35 0.92 -14.58
N ASP A 221 -4.77 1.33 -15.77
CA ASP A 221 -5.90 0.73 -16.49
C ASP A 221 -5.60 -0.68 -16.97
N GLN A 222 -4.31 -0.99 -17.13
CA GLN A 222 -3.82 -2.32 -17.51
C GLN A 222 -3.38 -3.15 -16.29
N GLY A 223 -3.45 -2.57 -15.09
CA GLY A 223 -3.21 -3.27 -13.82
C GLY A 223 -1.78 -3.76 -13.60
N CYS A 224 -0.80 -3.27 -14.36
CA CYS A 224 0.56 -3.81 -14.37
C CYS A 224 1.65 -2.73 -14.39
N CYS A 225 2.86 -3.15 -14.04
CA CYS A 225 4.09 -2.39 -14.24
C CYS A 225 4.86 -2.97 -15.42
N TYR A 226 5.16 -2.14 -16.42
CA TYR A 226 6.07 -2.49 -17.49
C TYR A 226 7.49 -2.14 -17.08
N ILE A 227 8.41 -3.09 -17.21
CA ILE A 227 9.84 -2.88 -16.99
C ILE A 227 10.62 -3.06 -18.30
N PRO A 228 11.60 -2.20 -18.60
CA PRO A 228 12.54 -2.39 -19.69
C PRO A 228 13.65 -3.36 -19.25
N TYR A 229 13.76 -4.50 -19.91
CA TYR A 229 14.78 -5.49 -19.60
C TYR A 229 15.16 -6.33 -20.83
N ALA A 230 16.47 -6.46 -21.08
CA ALA A 230 17.06 -7.29 -22.14
C ALA A 230 16.47 -7.05 -23.55
N GLY A 231 16.07 -5.82 -23.88
CA GLY A 231 15.46 -5.48 -25.17
C GLY A 231 13.93 -5.51 -25.20
N ASP A 232 13.28 -6.03 -24.16
CA ASP A 232 11.82 -6.18 -24.10
C ASP A 232 11.15 -5.26 -23.06
N ALA A 233 9.88 -4.92 -23.30
CA ALA A 233 9.01 -4.35 -22.29
C ALA A 233 8.20 -5.46 -21.61
N ILE A 234 8.60 -5.83 -20.40
CA ILE A 234 8.04 -6.97 -19.67
C ILE A 234 6.94 -6.49 -18.73
N SER A 235 5.73 -7.03 -18.86
CA SER A 235 4.62 -6.75 -17.95
C SER A 235 4.76 -7.53 -16.64
N LYS A 236 4.48 -6.86 -15.52
CA LYS A 236 4.54 -7.42 -14.15
C LYS A 236 3.29 -7.06 -13.37
N GLU A 237 2.61 -8.08 -12.87
CA GLU A 237 1.40 -7.92 -12.03
C GLU A 237 1.73 -7.53 -10.58
N LEU A 238 2.88 -8.00 -10.07
CA LEU A 238 3.40 -7.63 -8.75
C LEU A 238 4.52 -6.62 -8.89
N TYR A 239 4.33 -5.45 -8.29
CA TYR A 239 5.25 -4.32 -8.44
C TYR A 239 5.25 -3.44 -7.19
N PHE A 240 6.03 -2.37 -7.25
CA PHE A 240 6.04 -1.30 -6.27
C PHE A 240 5.79 0.01 -6.98
N VAL A 241 5.06 0.91 -6.34
CA VAL A 241 4.84 2.29 -6.80
C VAL A 241 5.63 3.24 -5.90
N LEU A 242 6.29 4.23 -6.50
CA LEU A 242 6.95 5.29 -5.75
C LEU A 242 5.90 6.26 -5.20
N SER A 243 5.91 6.46 -3.88
CA SER A 243 5.03 7.38 -3.18
C SER A 243 5.84 8.55 -2.60
N ASN A 244 5.40 9.78 -2.87
CA ASN A 244 5.94 10.98 -2.25
C ASN A 244 4.97 11.47 -1.16
N PRO A 245 5.30 11.35 0.14
CA PRO A 245 4.44 11.79 1.24
C PRO A 245 4.36 13.33 1.40
N ALA A 246 4.70 14.09 0.35
CA ALA A 246 4.74 15.55 0.28
C ALA A 246 5.68 16.22 1.30
N SER A 247 6.64 15.47 1.87
CA SER A 247 7.70 16.03 2.71
C SER A 247 8.72 16.85 1.91
N VAL A 248 8.82 16.57 0.61
CA VAL A 248 9.67 17.30 -0.32
C VAL A 248 8.94 17.54 -1.64
N THR A 249 9.34 18.58 -2.35
CA THR A 249 8.92 18.81 -3.73
C THR A 249 9.81 17.99 -4.66
N LEU A 250 9.19 17.15 -5.48
CA LEU A 250 9.88 16.46 -6.57
C LEU A 250 9.69 17.23 -7.88
N SER A 251 10.71 17.19 -8.73
CA SER A 251 10.66 17.75 -10.08
C SER A 251 11.39 16.85 -11.06
N TRP A 252 10.95 16.88 -12.31
CA TRP A 252 11.64 16.26 -13.42
C TRP A 252 12.61 17.27 -14.02
N GLU A 253 13.90 16.93 -14.05
CA GLU A 253 14.97 17.81 -14.56
C GLU A 253 15.53 17.27 -15.88
N PRO A 254 15.58 18.08 -16.96
CA PRO A 254 16.10 17.63 -18.24
C PRO A 254 17.60 17.36 -18.15
N CYS A 255 18.02 16.19 -18.65
CA CYS A 255 19.39 15.72 -18.68
C CYS A 255 19.66 14.89 -19.95
N SER A 256 20.93 14.57 -20.18
CA SER A 256 21.33 13.75 -21.31
C SER A 256 22.68 13.09 -21.11
N LEU A 257 22.97 12.08 -21.92
CA LEU A 257 24.28 11.43 -22.03
C LEU A 257 24.82 10.94 -20.67
N GLY A 258 23.99 10.22 -19.93
CA GLY A 258 24.34 9.65 -18.62
C GLY A 258 24.42 10.67 -17.48
N LYS A 259 24.26 11.98 -17.75
CA LYS A 259 24.27 12.99 -16.70
C LYS A 259 23.09 12.81 -15.76
N VAL A 260 23.37 13.01 -14.48
CA VAL A 260 22.43 12.94 -13.38
C VAL A 260 22.65 14.20 -12.51
N PRO A 261 21.62 15.02 -12.27
CA PRO A 261 21.76 16.28 -11.55
C PRO A 261 21.80 16.06 -10.02
N PRO A 262 22.27 17.04 -9.23
CA PRO A 262 22.16 17.01 -7.79
C PRO A 262 20.70 16.84 -7.33
N GLY A 263 20.48 16.01 -6.32
CA GLY A 263 19.14 15.71 -5.80
C GLY A 263 18.38 14.62 -6.55
N ALA A 264 18.97 14.00 -7.58
CA ALA A 264 18.39 12.87 -8.27
C ALA A 264 18.07 11.71 -7.32
N LEU A 265 16.89 11.12 -7.48
CA LEU A 265 16.49 9.94 -6.74
C LEU A 265 17.10 8.69 -7.36
N GLN A 266 18.00 8.04 -6.61
CA GLN A 266 18.47 6.71 -6.96
C GLN A 266 17.30 5.72 -6.83
N GLY A 267 17.02 5.02 -7.92
CA GLY A 267 15.91 4.06 -8.01
C GLY A 267 16.35 2.60 -8.05
N GLY A 268 17.65 2.33 -8.27
CA GLY A 268 18.17 0.97 -8.30
C GLY A 268 19.69 0.90 -8.29
N ARG A 269 20.21 -0.30 -8.54
CA ARG A 269 21.63 -0.59 -8.69
C ARG A 269 21.80 -1.81 -9.58
N THR A 270 22.83 -1.82 -10.41
CA THR A 270 23.23 -2.98 -11.22
C THR A 270 23.95 -4.04 -10.37
N GLY A 271 24.12 -5.25 -10.90
CA GLY A 271 24.85 -6.34 -10.23
C GLY A 271 26.32 -6.02 -9.90
N ASP A 272 26.99 -5.18 -10.68
CA ASP A 272 28.35 -4.68 -10.42
C ASP A 272 28.40 -3.46 -9.48
N GLY A 273 27.23 -2.93 -9.11
CA GLY A 273 27.09 -1.96 -8.05
C GLY A 273 26.89 -0.51 -8.50
N GLU A 274 26.73 -0.26 -9.80
CA GLU A 274 26.45 1.06 -10.37
C GLU A 274 25.03 1.54 -10.01
N SER A 275 24.91 2.79 -9.56
CA SER A 275 23.61 3.38 -9.23
C SER A 275 22.78 3.69 -10.49
N LEU A 276 21.52 3.26 -10.47
CA LEU A 276 20.52 3.59 -11.48
C LEU A 276 19.55 4.64 -10.94
N PHE A 277 19.13 5.57 -11.79
CA PHE A 277 18.27 6.69 -11.41
C PHE A 277 16.93 6.63 -12.12
N ILE A 278 15.93 7.27 -11.52
CA ILE A 278 14.57 7.31 -12.08
C ILE A 278 14.54 8.32 -13.21
N GLY A 279 14.31 7.82 -14.42
CA GLY A 279 14.21 8.63 -15.63
C GLY A 279 12.85 8.54 -16.28
N ARG A 280 12.46 9.59 -17.00
CA ARG A 280 11.38 9.54 -17.97
C ARG A 280 11.83 10.06 -19.32
N VAL A 281 11.15 9.64 -20.36
CA VAL A 281 11.30 10.13 -21.72
C VAL A 281 9.91 10.49 -22.23
N SER A 282 9.82 11.61 -22.94
CA SER A 282 8.62 11.95 -23.72
C SER A 282 8.92 11.68 -25.19
N VAL A 283 8.16 10.78 -25.82
CA VAL A 283 8.24 10.45 -27.25
C VAL A 283 6.85 10.67 -27.83
N ASP A 284 6.75 11.53 -28.85
CA ASP A 284 5.48 11.87 -29.52
C ASP A 284 4.36 12.33 -28.56
N GLY A 285 4.74 13.03 -27.49
CA GLY A 285 3.81 13.51 -26.45
C GLY A 285 3.43 12.45 -25.41
N ILE A 286 3.87 11.21 -25.56
CA ILE A 286 3.64 10.11 -24.62
C ILE A 286 4.81 10.02 -23.65
N VAL A 287 4.52 9.90 -22.35
CA VAL A 287 5.55 9.70 -21.34
C VAL A 287 5.77 8.22 -21.05
N ALA A 288 7.04 7.80 -21.04
CA ALA A 288 7.48 6.51 -20.57
C ALA A 288 8.53 6.66 -19.45
N ILE A 289 8.47 5.79 -18.45
CA ILE A 289 9.33 5.85 -17.24
C ILE A 289 10.22 4.61 -17.19
N GLY A 290 11.48 4.79 -16.79
CA GLY A 290 12.38 3.67 -16.60
C GLY A 290 13.68 4.06 -15.89
N LYS A 291 14.79 3.47 -16.33
CA LYS A 291 16.09 3.53 -15.64
C LYS A 291 17.09 4.38 -16.43
N VAL A 292 17.65 5.41 -15.80
CA VAL A 292 18.86 6.07 -16.28
C VAL A 292 20.06 5.24 -15.86
N HIS A 293 20.88 4.88 -16.85
CA HIS A 293 22.10 4.11 -16.68
C HIS A 293 23.30 5.00 -17.05
N PRO A 294 23.97 5.63 -16.06
CA PRO A 294 24.99 6.64 -16.31
C PRO A 294 26.12 6.17 -17.23
N SER A 295 26.69 4.99 -16.99
CA SER A 295 27.79 4.42 -17.79
C SER A 295 27.39 4.07 -19.23
N HIS A 296 26.12 3.72 -19.46
CA HIS A 296 25.58 3.47 -20.80
C HIS A 296 25.14 4.77 -21.50
N GLU A 297 25.18 5.90 -20.78
CA GLU A 297 24.80 7.23 -21.26
C GLU A 297 23.34 7.38 -21.74
N VAL A 298 22.45 6.51 -21.28
CA VAL A 298 21.05 6.44 -21.75
C VAL A 298 20.04 6.24 -20.62
N CYS A 299 18.79 6.60 -20.91
CA CYS A 299 17.60 6.15 -20.18
C CYS A 299 16.94 5.02 -20.97
N TYR A 300 16.71 3.88 -20.33
CA TYR A 300 15.95 2.77 -20.89
C TYR A 300 14.50 2.87 -20.41
N VAL A 301 13.55 2.86 -21.35
CA VAL A 301 12.11 2.94 -21.08
C VAL A 301 11.35 1.84 -21.82
N PRO A 302 10.29 1.26 -21.23
CA PRO A 302 9.43 0.31 -21.90
C PRO A 302 8.40 1.06 -22.76
N TYR A 303 8.35 0.78 -24.06
CA TYR A 303 7.35 1.34 -24.97
C TYR A 303 7.08 0.39 -26.14
N GLY A 304 5.83 0.30 -26.62
CA GLY A 304 5.49 -0.50 -27.80
C GLY A 304 5.84 -1.99 -27.72
N GLY A 305 5.98 -2.55 -26.52
CA GLY A 305 6.40 -3.95 -26.31
C GLY A 305 7.91 -4.18 -26.23
N SER A 306 8.73 -3.14 -26.41
CA SER A 306 10.19 -3.26 -26.40
C SER A 306 10.85 -2.28 -25.43
N GLU A 307 12.11 -2.56 -25.06
CA GLU A 307 12.98 -1.63 -24.35
C GLU A 307 13.60 -0.65 -25.35
N HIS A 308 13.44 0.65 -25.08
CA HIS A 308 14.00 1.72 -25.90
C HIS A 308 15.04 2.51 -25.11
N SER A 309 16.21 2.75 -25.71
CA SER A 309 17.27 3.58 -25.13
C SER A 309 17.23 5.01 -25.67
N HIS A 310 17.22 6.00 -24.80
CA HIS A 310 17.22 7.42 -25.17
C HIS A 310 18.38 8.18 -24.50
N LYS A 311 19.09 8.99 -25.29
CA LYS A 311 20.18 9.84 -24.80
C LYS A 311 19.71 11.14 -24.14
N ASN A 312 18.50 11.58 -24.45
CA ASN A 312 17.85 12.74 -23.83
C ASN A 312 16.67 12.23 -22.98
N TYR A 313 16.59 12.69 -21.75
CA TYR A 313 15.61 12.23 -20.77
C TYR A 313 15.43 13.29 -19.67
N GLU A 314 14.49 13.08 -18.78
CA GLU A 314 14.38 13.85 -17.54
C GLU A 314 14.64 12.92 -16.35
N VAL A 315 15.28 13.45 -15.31
CA VAL A 315 15.59 12.72 -14.07
C VAL A 315 14.71 13.22 -12.95
N LEU A 316 14.12 12.32 -12.18
CA LEU A 316 13.33 12.67 -11.01
C LEU A 316 14.24 13.13 -9.86
N CYS A 317 14.04 14.36 -9.38
CA CYS A 317 14.90 15.02 -8.42
C CYS A 317 14.12 15.59 -7.24
N VAL A 318 14.79 15.70 -6.08
CA VAL A 318 14.34 16.47 -4.92
C VAL A 318 14.76 17.92 -5.09
N ARG A 319 13.80 18.86 -5.12
CA ARG A 319 14.08 20.30 -5.31
C ARG A 319 14.04 21.10 -4.01
N ASN A 320 12.97 20.97 -3.22
CA ASN A 320 12.76 21.75 -2.00
C ASN A 320 12.39 20.83 -0.82
N ILE A 321 12.97 21.10 0.35
CA ILE A 321 12.53 20.50 1.61
C ILE A 321 11.54 21.47 2.24
N ASN A 322 10.29 21.04 2.41
CA ASN A 322 9.27 21.87 3.03
C ASN A 322 9.54 21.95 4.54
N VAL A 323 10.02 23.12 5.01
CA VAL A 323 10.19 23.38 6.43
C VAL A 323 8.83 23.73 7.01
N LYS A 324 8.32 22.90 7.94
CA LYS A 324 7.21 23.32 8.81
C LYS A 324 7.83 24.14 9.94
N VAL A 325 7.65 25.46 9.90
CA VAL A 325 7.95 26.38 11.00
C VAL A 325 6.83 26.26 12.04
#